data_AF-A0A6M1Y8E8-F1
#
_entry.id   AF-A0A6M1Y8E8-F1
#
_cell.length_a   1.000
_cell.length_b   1.000
_cell.length_c   1.000
_cell.angle_alpha   90.00
_cell.angle_beta   90.00
_cell.angle_gamma   90.00
#
_symmetry.space_group_name_H-M   'P 1'
#
loop_
_entity.id
_entity.type
_entity.pdbx_description
1 polymer ?
#
loop_
_entity_poly.entity_id
_entity_poly.type
_entity_poly.pdbx_seq_one_letter_code
_entity_poly.pdbx_strand_id
1 'polypeptide(L)'
;MPVPAEYYHASKQFEEFMLDARDAADLQTTHMAWNMVVGVLQAFRRRLAVRDALKFAGLLPPGIRALFVADWDADAPALPFTDEESLLAEVRSVRAAHNFSPANAREAVAIALRHNVDTEALDRFLQSISEDAYTFWFVEPEVMRRLRRDRDLSVESRAD
;
A
#
# COMPACT_ATOMS: atom_id res chain seq x y z
N MET A 1 3.65 0.60 31.55
CA MET A 1 3.23 -0.23 30.41
C MET A 1 4.36 -0.22 29.39
N PRO A 2 4.73 -1.37 28.79
CA PRO A 2 5.70 -1.38 27.69
C PRO A 2 5.11 -0.63 26.48
N VAL A 3 5.98 -0.05 25.67
CA VAL A 3 5.60 0.55 24.38
C VAL A 3 4.99 -0.54 23.48
N PRO A 4 3.86 -0.31 22.79
CA PRO A 4 3.30 -1.30 21.88
C PRO A 4 4.32 -1.71 20.81
N ALA A 5 4.33 -3.00 20.45
CA ALA A 5 5.34 -3.60 19.57
C ALA A 5 5.42 -2.90 18.19
N GLU A 6 4.30 -2.42 17.66
CA GLU A 6 4.23 -1.69 16.38
C GLU A 6 5.08 -0.41 16.38
N TYR A 7 5.18 0.29 17.51
CA TYR A 7 6.02 1.50 17.61
C TYR A 7 7.47 1.13 17.87
N TYR A 8 7.72 0.06 18.62
CA TYR A 8 9.08 -0.41 18.89
C TYR A 8 9.77 -0.97 17.62
N HIS A 9 9.01 -1.60 16.73
CA HIS A 9 9.51 -2.20 15.48
C HIS A 9 9.17 -1.38 14.23
N ALA A 10 8.81 -0.11 14.37
CA ALA A 10 8.29 0.71 13.27
C ALA A 10 9.22 0.76 12.04
N SER A 11 10.54 0.89 12.24
CA SER A 11 11.51 0.89 11.14
C SER A 11 11.58 -0.44 10.40
N LYS A 12 11.51 -1.56 11.14
CA LYS A 12 11.50 -2.90 10.54
C LYS A 12 10.23 -3.12 9.73
N GLN A 13 9.06 -2.78 10.28
CA GLN A 13 7.78 -2.90 9.58
C GLN A 13 7.73 -2.03 8.31
N PHE A 14 8.34 -0.84 8.36
CA PHE A 14 8.46 0.02 7.19
C PHE A 14 9.32 -0.63 6.09
N GLU A 15 10.46 -1.21 6.47
CA GLU A 15 11.33 -1.91 5.53
C GLU A 15 10.65 -3.15 4.93
N GLU A 16 9.96 -3.95 5.76
CA GLU A 16 9.18 -5.11 5.31
C GLU A 16 8.12 -4.71 4.27
N PHE A 17 7.37 -3.64 4.53
CA PHE A 17 6.39 -3.12 3.56
C PHE A 17 7.04 -2.71 2.23
N MET A 18 8.20 -2.02 2.28
CA MET A 18 8.90 -1.58 1.07
C MET A 18 9.47 -2.75 0.29
N LEU A 19 9.93 -3.80 0.96
CA LEU A 19 10.37 -5.05 0.35
C LEU A 19 9.20 -5.77 -0.33
N ASP A 20 8.08 -5.94 0.37
CA ASP A 20 6.88 -6.56 -0.20
C ASP A 20 6.40 -5.81 -1.45
N ALA A 21 6.36 -4.47 -1.41
CA ALA A 21 5.94 -3.64 -2.53
C ALA A 21 6.94 -3.72 -3.69
N ARG A 22 8.25 -3.74 -3.41
CA ARG A 22 9.31 -3.89 -4.41
C ARG A 22 9.16 -5.23 -5.13
N ASP A 23 9.06 -6.31 -4.38
CA ASP A 23 9.06 -7.68 -4.91
C ASP A 23 7.78 -7.94 -5.72
N ALA A 24 6.62 -7.48 -5.24
CA ALA A 24 5.36 -7.58 -5.98
C ALA A 24 5.35 -6.77 -7.29
N ALA A 25 6.15 -5.72 -7.38
CA ALA A 25 6.28 -4.86 -8.56
C ALA A 25 7.48 -5.21 -9.46
N ASP A 26 8.27 -6.25 -9.11
CA ASP A 26 9.54 -6.60 -9.76
C ASP A 26 10.50 -5.39 -9.91
N LEU A 27 10.55 -4.55 -8.87
CA LEU A 27 11.42 -3.37 -8.84
C LEU A 27 12.81 -3.73 -8.32
N GLN A 28 13.83 -3.04 -8.84
CA GLN A 28 15.22 -3.34 -8.48
C GLN A 28 15.59 -2.88 -7.06
N THR A 29 14.94 -1.83 -6.55
CA THR A 29 15.29 -1.22 -5.25
C THR A 29 14.06 -0.76 -4.48
N THR A 30 14.18 -0.74 -3.15
CA THR A 30 13.16 -0.17 -2.26
C THR A 30 12.99 1.34 -2.45
N HIS A 31 14.01 2.04 -2.96
CA HIS A 31 13.91 3.46 -3.31
C HIS A 31 12.93 3.71 -4.48
N MET A 32 12.92 2.83 -5.49
CA MET A 32 11.91 2.88 -6.55
C MET A 32 10.52 2.56 -5.99
N ALA A 33 10.42 1.53 -5.15
CA ALA A 33 9.15 1.14 -4.52
C ALA A 33 8.59 2.27 -3.64
N TRP A 34 9.43 3.06 -2.98
CA TRP A 34 8.99 4.19 -2.15
C TRP A 34 8.18 5.22 -2.96
N ASN A 35 8.66 5.64 -4.14
CA ASN A 35 7.92 6.60 -4.99
C ASN A 35 6.56 6.03 -5.42
N MET A 36 6.53 4.74 -5.77
CA MET A 36 5.30 4.03 -6.14
C MET A 36 4.30 3.95 -4.98
N VAL A 37 4.76 3.54 -3.79
CA VAL A 37 3.93 3.45 -2.58
C VAL A 37 3.33 4.80 -2.24
N VAL A 38 4.14 5.87 -2.25
CA VAL A 38 3.64 7.23 -2.00
C VAL A 38 2.58 7.61 -3.05
N GLY A 39 2.83 7.34 -4.33
CA GLY A 39 1.87 7.61 -5.40
C GLY A 39 0.53 6.90 -5.20
N VAL A 40 0.54 5.60 -4.91
CA VAL A 40 -0.70 4.82 -4.69
C VAL A 40 -1.45 5.29 -3.44
N LEU A 41 -0.74 5.56 -2.34
CA LEU A 41 -1.34 6.07 -1.11
C LEU A 41 -1.99 7.44 -1.32
N GLN A 42 -1.32 8.35 -2.02
CA GLN A 42 -1.87 9.68 -2.33
C GLN A 42 -3.07 9.59 -3.26
N ALA A 43 -3.02 8.74 -4.29
CA ALA A 43 -4.15 8.52 -5.18
C ALA A 43 -5.36 8.00 -4.40
N PHE A 44 -5.21 6.98 -3.55
CA PHE A 44 -6.32 6.50 -2.72
C PHE A 44 -6.85 7.59 -1.77
N ARG A 45 -5.95 8.30 -1.09
CA ARG A 45 -6.30 9.39 -0.15
C ARG A 45 -7.19 10.45 -0.79
N ARG A 46 -6.91 10.83 -2.04
CA ARG A 46 -7.68 11.85 -2.78
C ARG A 46 -9.11 11.44 -3.09
N ARG A 47 -9.50 10.19 -2.85
CA ARG A 47 -10.84 9.65 -3.09
C ARG A 47 -11.66 9.49 -1.81
N LEU A 48 -11.12 9.90 -0.65
CA LEU A 48 -11.75 9.69 0.64
C LEU A 48 -12.20 10.99 1.30
N ALA A 49 -13.30 10.90 2.04
CA ALA A 49 -13.62 11.91 3.06
C ALA A 49 -12.55 11.90 4.15
N VAL A 50 -12.24 13.07 4.73
CA VAL A 50 -11.13 13.19 5.67
C VAL A 50 -11.24 12.23 6.86
N ARG A 51 -12.45 12.08 7.38
CA ARG A 51 -12.77 11.16 8.47
C ARG A 51 -12.38 9.72 8.13
N ASP A 52 -12.69 9.26 6.93
CA ASP A 52 -12.44 7.87 6.53
C ASP A 52 -10.97 7.67 6.16
N ALA A 53 -10.32 8.66 5.56
CA ALA A 53 -8.86 8.64 5.38
C ALA A 53 -8.11 8.47 6.72
N LEU A 54 -8.53 9.16 7.79
CA LEU A 54 -7.91 9.00 9.11
C LEU A 54 -8.17 7.63 9.74
N LYS A 55 -9.37 7.04 9.53
CA LYS A 55 -9.65 5.66 9.96
C LYS A 55 -8.79 4.66 9.19
N PHE A 56 -8.65 4.82 7.86
CA PHE A 56 -7.75 4.02 7.04
C PHE A 56 -6.32 4.10 7.56
N ALA A 57 -5.84 5.32 7.84
CA ALA A 57 -4.51 5.56 8.39
C ALA A 57 -4.28 4.81 9.71
N GLY A 58 -5.32 4.67 10.55
CA GLY A 58 -5.28 3.89 11.79
C GLY A 58 -5.02 2.39 11.59
N LEU A 59 -5.30 1.84 10.42
CA LEU A 59 -5.02 0.44 10.07
C LEU A 59 -3.59 0.21 9.57
N LEU A 60 -2.87 1.29 9.23
CA LEU A 60 -1.53 1.20 8.62
C LEU A 60 -0.42 1.08 9.67
N PRO A 61 0.70 0.41 9.34
CA PRO A 61 1.92 0.46 10.14
C PRO A 61 2.39 1.91 10.33
N PRO A 62 3.03 2.27 11.45
CA PRO A 62 3.31 3.67 11.80
C PRO A 62 4.05 4.48 10.72
N GLY A 63 5.04 3.89 10.05
CA GLY A 63 5.77 4.56 8.98
C GLY A 63 4.93 4.78 7.71
N ILE A 64 4.08 3.82 7.35
CA ILE A 64 3.18 3.92 6.19
C ILE A 64 2.04 4.89 6.48
N ARG A 65 1.53 4.91 7.72
CA ARG A 65 0.59 5.91 8.23
C ARG A 65 1.14 7.32 8.04
N ALA A 66 2.40 7.55 8.41
CA ALA A 66 3.06 8.85 8.25
C ALA A 66 3.14 9.26 6.77
N LEU A 67 3.53 8.35 5.87
CA LEU A 67 3.52 8.62 4.42
C LEU A 67 2.13 8.93 3.88
N PHE A 68 1.11 8.21 4.35
CA PHE A 68 -0.27 8.42 3.90
C PHE A 68 -0.80 9.80 4.26
N VAL A 69 -0.44 10.37 5.42
CA VAL A 69 -0.94 11.71 5.84
C VAL A 69 -0.01 12.86 5.47
N ALA A 70 1.23 12.58 5.07
CA ALA A 70 2.22 13.60 4.73
C ALA A 70 1.76 14.50 3.57
N ASP A 71 2.05 15.80 3.70
CA ASP A 71 1.80 16.82 2.67
C ASP A 71 0.35 16.84 2.13
N TRP A 72 -0.62 16.50 2.98
CA TRP A 72 -2.02 16.46 2.58
C TRP A 72 -2.69 17.83 2.70
N ASP A 73 -3.28 18.30 1.60
CA ASP A 73 -4.32 19.31 1.61
C ASP A 73 -5.68 18.66 1.89
N ALA A 74 -6.14 18.77 3.14
CA ALA A 74 -7.41 18.18 3.60
C ALA A 74 -8.65 18.99 3.16
N ASP A 75 -8.46 20.20 2.63
CA ASP A 75 -9.53 21.06 2.12
C ASP A 75 -9.78 20.83 0.62
N ALA A 76 -8.84 20.17 -0.08
CA ALA A 76 -9.01 19.78 -1.47
C ALA A 76 -10.23 18.85 -1.65
N PRO A 77 -11.05 19.05 -2.71
CA PRO A 77 -12.21 18.22 -2.95
C PRO A 77 -11.80 16.78 -3.28
N ALA A 78 -12.56 15.82 -2.75
CA ALA A 78 -12.37 14.41 -3.09
C ALA A 78 -12.64 14.18 -4.58
N LEU A 79 -11.77 13.40 -5.21
CA LEU A 79 -11.90 12.94 -6.58
C LEU A 79 -12.71 11.63 -6.63
N PRO A 80 -13.42 11.35 -7.74
CA PRO A 80 -14.03 10.05 -7.93
C PRO A 80 -12.96 8.96 -8.14
N PHE A 81 -13.35 7.70 -7.95
CA PHE A 81 -12.57 6.57 -8.44
C PHE A 81 -12.48 6.61 -9.97
N THR A 82 -11.40 6.06 -10.52
CA THR A 82 -11.05 6.17 -11.94
C THR A 82 -10.49 4.85 -12.45
N ASP A 83 -10.32 4.73 -13.76
CA ASP A 83 -9.75 3.54 -14.41
C ASP A 83 -8.25 3.36 -14.08
N GLU A 84 -7.74 2.15 -14.33
CA GLU A 84 -6.35 1.76 -14.05
C GLU A 84 -5.31 2.66 -14.77
N GLU A 85 -5.60 3.11 -16.00
CA GLU A 85 -4.66 3.93 -16.78
C GLU A 85 -4.55 5.34 -16.20
N SER A 86 -5.70 5.97 -15.93
CA SER A 86 -5.78 7.28 -15.26
C SER A 86 -5.14 7.23 -13.88
N LEU A 87 -5.38 6.15 -13.12
CA LEU A 87 -4.78 5.95 -11.81
C LEU A 87 -3.26 5.80 -11.90
N LEU A 88 -2.75 5.03 -12.85
CA LEU A 88 -1.31 4.85 -13.05
C LEU A 88 -0.61 6.17 -13.44
N ALA A 89 -1.25 7.00 -14.27
CA ALA A 89 -0.74 8.32 -14.61
C ALA A 89 -0.66 9.23 -13.38
N GLU A 90 -1.68 9.20 -12.52
CA GLU A 90 -1.70 9.91 -11.24
C GLU A 90 -0.55 9.43 -10.33
N VAL A 91 -0.40 8.12 -10.15
CA VAL A 91 0.68 7.51 -9.36
C VAL A 91 2.06 7.96 -9.87
N ARG A 92 2.29 7.94 -11.18
CA ARG A 92 3.56 8.35 -11.81
C ARG A 92 3.82 9.85 -11.74
N SER A 93 2.78 10.68 -11.56
CA SER A 93 2.96 12.14 -11.44
C SER A 93 3.74 12.54 -10.18
N VAL A 94 3.67 11.72 -9.13
CA VAL A 94 4.46 11.93 -7.90
C VAL A 94 5.94 11.79 -8.22
N ARG A 95 6.70 12.90 -8.11
CA ARG A 95 8.12 12.97 -8.47
C ARG A 95 8.39 12.38 -9.87
N ALA A 96 7.62 12.81 -10.88
CA ALA A 96 7.60 12.23 -12.23
C ALA A 96 8.97 11.86 -12.83
N ALA A 97 10.02 12.66 -12.62
CA ALA A 97 11.37 12.35 -13.12
C ALA A 97 12.04 11.10 -12.51
N HIS A 98 11.52 10.59 -11.39
CA HIS A 98 12.11 9.49 -10.61
C HIS A 98 11.10 8.37 -10.30
N ASN A 99 9.90 8.43 -10.87
CA ASN A 99 8.84 7.49 -10.59
C ASN A 99 8.67 6.50 -11.74
N PHE A 100 9.18 5.30 -11.51
CA PHE A 100 9.19 4.20 -12.47
C PHE A 100 8.12 3.14 -12.15
N SER A 101 7.01 3.57 -11.55
CA SER A 101 5.90 2.68 -11.19
C SER A 101 5.47 1.83 -12.40
N PRO A 102 5.47 0.49 -12.30
CA PRO A 102 5.02 -0.39 -13.38
C PRO A 102 3.50 -0.38 -13.52
N ALA A 103 2.97 -1.05 -14.54
CA ALA A 103 1.53 -1.11 -14.79
C ALA A 103 0.74 -1.71 -13.63
N ASN A 104 1.32 -2.64 -12.87
CA ASN A 104 0.70 -3.28 -11.72
C ASN A 104 0.94 -2.53 -10.39
N ALA A 105 1.33 -1.24 -10.42
CA ALA A 105 1.70 -0.48 -9.22
C ALA A 105 0.63 -0.52 -8.11
N ARG A 106 -0.66 -0.35 -8.46
CA ARG A 106 -1.76 -0.44 -7.50
C ARG A 106 -1.81 -1.82 -6.84
N GLU A 107 -1.80 -2.89 -7.64
CA GLU A 107 -1.86 -4.27 -7.15
C GLU A 107 -0.65 -4.61 -6.27
N ALA A 108 0.56 -4.20 -6.66
CA ALA A 108 1.78 -4.45 -5.89
C ALA A 108 1.74 -3.80 -4.50
N VAL A 109 1.26 -2.54 -4.40
CA VAL A 109 1.09 -1.87 -3.11
C VAL A 109 -0.07 -2.48 -2.32
N ALA A 110 -1.13 -2.99 -2.96
CA ALA A 110 -2.21 -3.71 -2.29
C ALA A 110 -1.75 -5.05 -1.71
N ILE A 111 -0.88 -5.79 -2.42
CA ILE A 111 -0.21 -6.99 -1.91
C ILE A 111 0.61 -6.65 -0.66
N ALA A 112 1.45 -5.61 -0.75
CA ALA A 112 2.26 -5.15 0.38
C ALA A 112 1.39 -4.75 1.58
N LEU A 113 0.30 -4.02 1.34
CA LEU A 113 -0.64 -3.67 2.39
C LEU A 113 -1.20 -4.93 3.07
N ARG A 114 -1.70 -5.89 2.30
CA ARG A 114 -2.31 -7.12 2.83
C ARG A 114 -1.32 -8.05 3.55
N HIS A 115 -0.02 -7.95 3.29
CA HIS A 115 1.00 -8.66 4.06
C HIS A 115 1.28 -8.03 5.43
N ASN A 116 1.00 -6.74 5.60
CA ASN A 116 1.48 -5.94 6.72
C ASN A 116 0.37 -5.43 7.66
N VAL A 117 -0.90 -5.76 7.39
CA VAL A 117 -2.06 -5.34 8.21
C VAL A 117 -3.03 -6.48 8.47
N ASP A 118 -3.95 -6.27 9.41
CA ASP A 118 -5.12 -7.13 9.58
C ASP A 118 -6.06 -7.00 8.37
N THR A 119 -6.07 -8.02 7.52
CA THR A 119 -6.86 -8.02 6.27
C THR A 119 -8.36 -8.04 6.52
N GLU A 120 -8.84 -8.67 7.61
CA GLU A 120 -10.26 -8.72 7.93
C GLU A 120 -10.75 -7.36 8.44
N ALA A 121 -9.94 -6.66 9.23
CA ALA A 121 -10.22 -5.28 9.63
C ALA A 121 -10.19 -4.34 8.42
N LEU A 122 -9.21 -4.49 7.52
CA LEU A 122 -9.10 -3.72 6.29
C LEU A 122 -10.33 -3.91 5.39
N ASP A 123 -10.70 -5.15 5.08
CA ASP A 123 -11.79 -5.44 4.14
C ASP A 123 -13.14 -4.95 4.68
N ARG A 124 -13.43 -5.19 5.98
CA ARG A 124 -14.63 -4.65 6.63
C ARG A 124 -14.69 -3.13 6.57
N PHE A 125 -13.56 -2.47 6.81
CA PHE A 125 -13.50 -1.02 6.77
C PHE A 125 -13.73 -0.47 5.36
N LEU A 126 -13.03 -1.00 4.36
CA LEU A 126 -13.17 -0.54 2.97
C LEU A 126 -14.59 -0.75 2.45
N GLN A 127 -15.20 -1.92 2.70
CA GLN A 127 -16.59 -2.22 2.33
C GLN A 127 -17.59 -1.28 3.01
N SER A 128 -17.28 -0.77 4.21
CA SER A 128 -18.13 0.20 4.90
C SER A 128 -18.07 1.62 4.30
N ILE A 129 -17.04 1.93 3.51
CA ILE A 129 -16.89 3.21 2.82
C ILE A 129 -17.61 3.16 1.46
N SER A 130 -17.20 2.22 0.60
CA SER A 130 -17.78 2.00 -0.73
C SER A 130 -17.24 0.71 -1.38
N GLU A 131 -17.94 0.21 -2.40
CA GLU A 131 -17.46 -0.88 -3.24
C GLU A 131 -16.16 -0.51 -3.97
N ASP A 132 -16.06 0.72 -4.48
CA ASP A 132 -14.85 1.19 -5.16
C ASP A 132 -13.63 1.24 -4.23
N ALA A 133 -13.81 1.60 -2.96
CA ALA A 133 -12.72 1.62 -1.98
C ALA A 133 -12.21 0.20 -1.69
N TYR A 134 -13.10 -0.78 -1.61
CA TYR A 134 -12.73 -2.18 -1.50
C TYR A 134 -12.01 -2.68 -2.76
N THR A 135 -12.57 -2.40 -3.94
CA THR A 135 -12.01 -2.80 -5.24
C THR A 135 -10.60 -2.24 -5.45
N PHE A 136 -10.34 -0.99 -5.04
CA PHE A 136 -9.02 -0.37 -5.15
C PHE A 136 -7.90 -1.22 -4.50
N TRP A 137 -8.18 -1.80 -3.32
CA TRP A 137 -7.24 -2.63 -2.56
C TRP A 137 -7.48 -4.13 -2.71
N PHE A 138 -8.40 -4.54 -3.58
CA PHE A 138 -8.67 -5.94 -3.83
C PHE A 138 -7.48 -6.56 -4.56
N VAL A 139 -7.13 -7.76 -4.12
CA VAL A 139 -6.14 -8.63 -4.76
C VAL A 139 -6.77 -10.01 -4.83
N GLU A 140 -6.71 -10.62 -6.01
CA GLU A 140 -7.25 -11.96 -6.21
C GLU A 140 -6.66 -12.95 -5.19
N PRO A 141 -7.50 -13.75 -4.49
CA PRO A 141 -7.00 -14.71 -3.50
C PRO A 141 -5.96 -15.67 -4.06
N GLU A 142 -6.05 -16.02 -5.35
CA GLU A 142 -5.07 -16.89 -6.01
C GLU A 142 -3.70 -16.23 -6.14
N VAL A 143 -3.63 -14.92 -6.41
CA VAL A 143 -2.38 -14.17 -6.43
C VAL A 143 -1.72 -14.23 -5.06
N MET A 144 -2.49 -13.98 -3.99
CA MET A 144 -1.99 -14.06 -2.62
C MET A 144 -1.50 -15.47 -2.24
N ARG A 145 -2.20 -16.53 -2.68
CA ARG A 145 -1.79 -17.92 -2.45
C ARG A 145 -0.48 -18.25 -3.15
N ARG A 146 -0.31 -17.82 -4.40
CA ARG A 146 0.92 -18.03 -5.17
C ARG A 146 2.12 -17.36 -4.49
N LEU A 147 2.00 -16.10 -4.10
CA LEU A 147 3.07 -15.35 -3.46
C LEU A 147 3.53 -15.96 -2.13
N ARG A 148 2.59 -16.48 -1.32
CA ARG A 148 2.94 -17.21 -0.09
C ARG A 148 3.78 -18.45 -0.38
N ARG A 149 3.39 -19.24 -1.39
CA ARG A 149 4.14 -20.43 -1.81
C ARG A 149 5.55 -20.09 -2.26
N ASP A 150 5.70 -19.05 -3.09
CA ASP A 150 7.00 -18.65 -3.62
C ASP A 150 7.95 -18.16 -2.50
N ARG A 151 7.39 -17.49 -1.48
CA ARG A 151 8.13 -17.05 -0.29
C ARG A 151 8.62 -18.24 0.54
N ASP A 152 7.79 -19.25 0.76
CA ASP A 152 8.17 -20.45 1.53
C ASP A 152 9.30 -21.22 0.83
N LEU A 153 9.21 -21.42 -0.48
CA LEU A 153 10.27 -22.07 -1.28
C LEU A 153 11.59 -21.28 -1.27
N SER A 154 11.51 -19.95 -1.26
CA SER A 154 12.68 -19.07 -1.19
C SER A 154 13.38 -19.11 0.18
N VAL A 155 12.64 -19.40 1.25
CA VAL A 155 13.21 -19.58 2.60
C VAL A 155 13.90 -20.94 2.71
N GLU A 156 13.28 -22.01 2.20
CA GLU A 156 13.83 -23.37 2.20
C GLU A 156 15.16 -23.43 1.44
N SER A 157 15.22 -22.84 0.23
CA SER A 157 16.44 -22.82 -0.60
C SER A 157 17.62 -22.01 -0.04
N ARG A 158 17.42 -21.18 1.00
CA ARG A 158 18.48 -20.40 1.66
C ARG A 158 19.01 -21.06 2.94
N ALA A 159 18.39 -22.16 3.37
CA ALA A 159 18.76 -22.90 4.56
C ALA A 159 19.74 -24.06 4.29
N ASP A 160 19.99 -24.38 3.01
CA ASP A 160 20.98 -25.36 2.51
C ASP A 160 22.26 -24.68 1.99
#